data_AF-A0AAV2ZWX5-F1
#
_entry.id   AF-A0AAV2ZWX5-F1
#
_cell.length_a   1.000
_cell.length_b   1.000
_cell.length_c   1.000
_cell.angle_alpha   90.00
_cell.angle_beta   90.00
_cell.angle_gamma   90.00
#
_symmetry.space_group_name_H-M   'P 1'
#
loop_
_entity.id
_entity.type
_entity.pdbx_description
1 polymer ?
#
loop_
_entity_poly.entity_id
_entity_poly.type
_entity_poly.pdbx_seq_one_letter_code
_entity_poly.pdbx_strand_id
1 'polypeptide(L)'
;MRSANVSICAKRQIGSFLKNAWNKEPVITVSAGIGILAVMLPFISPYTKYAAKYNQAVPYTYPVPVRDDGNMPDVPSHPCEKVGPNLDWLKNL
;
A
#
# COMPACT_ATOMS: atom_id res chain seq x y z
N MET A 1 20.44 -35.82 1.03
CA MET A 1 21.72 -35.08 0.97
C MET A 1 21.96 -34.31 -0.34
N ARG A 2 21.40 -34.70 -1.50
CA ARG A 2 21.57 -33.97 -2.79
C ARG A 2 20.88 -32.59 -2.86
N SER A 3 19.71 -32.44 -2.24
CA SER A 3 18.91 -31.19 -2.29
C SER A 3 19.56 -29.99 -1.57
N ALA A 4 20.18 -30.23 -0.40
CA ALA A 4 20.85 -29.17 0.36
C ALA A 4 22.07 -28.60 -0.41
N ASN A 5 22.85 -29.45 -1.08
CA ASN A 5 24.02 -29.01 -1.84
C ASN A 5 23.65 -28.20 -3.09
N VAL A 6 22.53 -28.52 -3.75
CA VAL A 6 22.02 -27.73 -4.89
C VAL A 6 21.56 -26.34 -4.43
N SER A 7 20.86 -26.27 -3.30
CA SER A 7 20.43 -24.97 -2.73
C SER A 7 21.62 -24.10 -2.31
N ILE A 8 22.67 -24.69 -1.75
CA ILE A 8 23.90 -23.97 -1.35
C ILE A 8 24.67 -23.48 -2.58
N CYS A 9 24.76 -24.28 -3.64
CA CYS A 9 25.41 -23.89 -4.90
C CYS A 9 24.66 -22.74 -5.57
N ALA A 10 23.32 -22.80 -5.62
CA ALA A 10 22.48 -21.75 -6.18
C ALA A 10 22.63 -20.40 -5.43
N LYS A 11 22.65 -20.42 -4.08
CA LYS A 11 22.86 -19.21 -3.27
C LYS A 11 24.23 -18.57 -3.54
N ARG A 12 25.30 -19.38 -3.69
CA ARG A 12 26.64 -18.89 -4.05
C ARG A 12 26.67 -18.26 -5.45
N GLN A 13 25.98 -18.87 -6.40
CA GLN A 13 25.93 -18.39 -7.79
C GLN A 13 25.19 -17.04 -7.90
N ILE A 14 24.08 -16.88 -7.18
CA ILE A 14 23.32 -15.62 -7.12
C ILE A 14 24.15 -14.51 -6.48
N GLY A 15 24.81 -14.78 -5.35
CA GLY A 15 25.65 -13.79 -4.67
C GLY A 15 26.86 -13.33 -5.50
N SER A 16 27.47 -14.22 -6.27
CA SER A 16 28.56 -13.86 -7.19
C SER A 16 28.06 -13.03 -8.38
N PHE A 17 26.88 -13.32 -8.90
CA PHE A 17 26.26 -12.54 -9.97
C PHE A 17 25.93 -11.12 -9.51
N LEU A 18 25.32 -10.96 -8.32
CA LEU A 18 24.97 -9.64 -7.78
C LEU A 18 26.22 -8.76 -7.55
N LYS A 19 27.31 -9.32 -7.00
CA LYS A 19 28.57 -8.57 -6.84
C LYS A 19 29.16 -8.13 -8.19
N ASN A 20 29.07 -8.99 -9.21
CA ASN A 20 29.56 -8.67 -10.54
C ASN A 20 28.68 -7.59 -11.23
N ALA A 21 27.37 -7.71 -11.13
CA ALA A 21 26.40 -6.74 -11.66
C ALA A 21 26.57 -5.36 -11.01
N TRP A 22 26.81 -5.32 -9.69
CA TRP A 22 27.07 -4.06 -8.97
C TRP A 22 28.37 -3.36 -9.43
N ASN A 23 29.42 -4.14 -9.72
CA ASN A 23 30.71 -3.58 -10.14
C ASN A 23 30.74 -3.16 -11.62
N LYS A 24 30.01 -3.87 -12.50
CA LYS A 24 30.01 -3.59 -13.94
C LYS A 24 28.93 -2.59 -14.35
N GLU A 25 27.72 -2.76 -13.84
CA GLU A 25 26.54 -2.00 -14.26
C GLU A 25 25.73 -1.56 -13.03
N PRO A 26 26.27 -0.64 -12.20
CA PRO A 26 25.63 -0.23 -10.96
C PRO A 26 24.28 0.44 -11.20
N VAL A 27 24.15 1.22 -12.28
CA VAL A 27 22.91 1.94 -12.62
C VAL A 27 21.75 0.96 -12.92
N ILE A 28 22.03 -0.09 -13.70
CA ILE A 28 21.03 -1.10 -14.04
C ILE A 28 20.66 -1.94 -12.82
N THR A 29 21.66 -2.28 -12.00
CA THR A 29 21.44 -3.05 -10.76
C THR A 29 20.58 -2.29 -9.76
N VAL A 30 20.83 -1.00 -9.55
CA VAL A 30 20.03 -0.15 -8.65
C VAL A 30 18.63 0.08 -9.20
N SER A 31 18.49 0.39 -10.49
CA SER A 31 17.16 0.61 -11.10
C SER A 31 16.28 -0.63 -11.04
N ALA A 32 16.83 -1.82 -11.31
CA ALA A 32 16.12 -3.08 -11.13
C ALA A 32 15.73 -3.32 -9.66
N GLY A 33 16.63 -3.03 -8.72
CA GLY A 33 16.36 -3.14 -7.28
C GLY A 33 15.22 -2.23 -6.82
N ILE A 34 15.24 -0.95 -7.23
CA ILE A 34 14.18 0.02 -6.94
C ILE A 34 12.85 -0.43 -7.56
N GLY A 35 12.87 -0.92 -8.81
CA GLY A 35 11.68 -1.43 -9.48
C GLY A 35 11.02 -2.58 -8.72
N ILE A 36 11.82 -3.56 -8.26
CA ILE A 36 11.33 -4.67 -7.45
C ILE A 36 10.76 -4.17 -6.12
N LEU A 37 11.46 -3.27 -5.44
CA LEU A 37 10.99 -2.69 -4.18
C LEU A 37 9.67 -1.92 -4.37
N ALA A 38 9.54 -1.13 -5.43
CA ALA A 38 8.33 -0.37 -5.72
C ALA A 38 7.10 -1.25 -5.92
N VAL A 39 7.26 -2.44 -6.50
CA VAL A 39 6.16 -3.41 -6.67
C VAL A 39 5.83 -4.12 -5.36
N MET A 40 6.84 -4.45 -4.55
CA MET A 40 6.64 -5.24 -3.32
C MET A 40 6.15 -4.40 -2.13
N LEU A 41 6.64 -3.16 -2.00
CA LEU A 41 6.34 -2.27 -0.86
C LEU A 41 4.85 -2.00 -0.62
N PRO A 42 4.01 -1.77 -1.66
CA PRO A 42 2.58 -1.52 -1.46
C PRO A 42 1.83 -2.67 -0.79
N PHE A 43 2.26 -3.91 -1.00
CA PHE A 43 1.64 -5.10 -0.42
C PHE A 43 2.06 -5.36 1.02
N ILE A 44 3.26 -4.90 1.41
CA ILE A 44 3.81 -5.09 2.75
C ILE A 44 3.44 -3.92 3.67
N SER A 45 3.30 -2.71 3.12
CA SER A 45 3.09 -1.51 3.91
C SER A 45 1.66 -1.45 4.48
N PRO A 46 1.48 -1.30 5.80
CA PRO A 46 0.15 -1.09 6.40
C PRO A 46 -0.44 0.28 6.05
N TYR A 47 0.38 1.19 5.52
CA TYR A 47 -0.03 2.57 5.21
C TYR A 47 -0.77 2.71 3.88
N THR A 48 -0.68 1.73 2.97
CA THR A 48 -1.38 1.80 1.68
C THR A 48 -2.90 1.86 1.83
N LYS A 49 -3.44 1.28 2.90
CA LYS A 49 -4.86 1.40 3.26
C LYS A 49 -5.29 2.85 3.48
N TYR A 50 -4.45 3.67 4.11
CA TYR A 50 -4.79 5.07 4.37
C TYR A 50 -4.81 5.88 3.07
N ALA A 51 -3.91 5.61 2.13
CA ALA A 51 -3.92 6.28 0.83
C ALA A 51 -5.25 6.09 0.08
N ALA A 52 -5.80 4.87 0.07
CA ALA A 52 -7.13 4.62 -0.50
C ALA A 52 -8.24 5.35 0.29
N LYS A 53 -8.15 5.35 1.63
CA LYS A 53 -9.11 6.02 2.50
C LYS A 53 -9.13 7.54 2.33
N TYR A 54 -7.98 8.17 2.07
CA TYR A 54 -7.88 9.59 1.70
C TYR A 54 -8.65 9.90 0.42
N ASN A 55 -8.42 9.12 -0.63
CA ASN A 55 -9.07 9.36 -1.93
C ASN A 55 -10.60 9.23 -1.86
N GLN A 56 -11.10 8.37 -0.98
CA GLN A 56 -12.54 8.21 -0.74
C GLN A 56 -13.13 9.32 0.16
N ALA A 57 -12.33 9.85 1.08
CA ALA A 57 -12.77 10.85 2.05
C ALA A 57 -12.88 12.26 1.47
N VAL A 58 -12.22 12.56 0.35
CA VAL A 58 -12.25 13.89 -0.28
C VAL A 58 -13.49 14.03 -1.17
N PRO A 59 -14.45 14.92 -0.84
CA PRO A 59 -15.63 15.13 -1.65
C PRO A 59 -15.32 16.11 -2.80
N TYR A 60 -15.12 15.59 -4.02
CA TYR A 60 -14.99 16.42 -5.21
C TYR A 60 -16.33 16.93 -5.75
N THR A 61 -17.42 16.23 -5.41
CA THR A 61 -18.80 16.57 -5.76
C THR A 61 -19.57 16.91 -4.51
N TYR A 62 -20.53 17.82 -4.62
CA TYR A 62 -21.40 18.15 -3.49
C TYR A 62 -22.22 16.93 -3.06
N PRO A 63 -22.15 16.51 -1.77
CA PRO A 63 -22.90 15.36 -1.30
C PRO A 63 -24.39 15.71 -1.16
N VAL A 64 -25.21 15.18 -2.06
CA VAL A 64 -26.65 15.44 -2.08
C VAL A 64 -27.33 14.69 -0.93
N PRO A 65 -28.08 15.38 -0.05
CA PRO A 65 -28.82 14.72 1.02
C PRO A 65 -29.87 13.73 0.51
N VAL A 66 -29.99 12.60 1.19
CA VAL A 66 -31.00 11.58 0.89
C VAL A 66 -32.35 12.00 1.47
N ARG A 67 -33.44 11.63 0.82
CA ARG A 67 -34.79 11.85 1.33
C ARG A 67 -35.09 10.83 2.43
N ASP A 68 -35.56 11.31 3.57
CA ASP A 68 -35.93 10.47 4.70
C ASP A 68 -37.19 9.64 4.43
N ASP A 69 -37.12 8.33 4.65
CA ASP A 69 -38.23 7.38 4.59
C ASP A 69 -38.73 6.93 5.98
N GLY A 70 -38.09 7.43 7.05
CA GLY A 70 -38.37 7.11 8.44
C GLY A 70 -37.62 5.90 9.01
N ASN A 71 -36.79 5.20 8.21
CA ASN A 71 -36.05 4.02 8.65
C ASN A 71 -34.59 3.99 8.11
N MET A 72 -33.85 5.09 8.32
CA MET A 72 -32.43 5.20 7.95
C MET A 72 -31.52 5.50 9.16
N PRO A 73 -31.22 4.50 10.02
CA PRO A 73 -30.43 4.70 11.24
C PRO A 73 -28.93 4.98 10.99
N ASP A 74 -28.44 4.74 9.77
CA ASP A 74 -27.05 4.93 9.35
C ASP A 74 -26.78 6.29 8.68
N VAL A 75 -27.85 7.00 8.27
CA VAL A 75 -27.74 8.31 7.62
C VAL A 75 -27.89 9.42 8.66
N PRO A 76 -26.90 10.31 8.82
CA PRO A 76 -27.02 11.42 9.75
C PRO A 76 -28.01 12.48 9.24
N SER A 77 -28.79 13.05 10.14
CA SER A 77 -29.68 14.18 9.84
C SER A 77 -28.92 15.51 9.80
N HIS A 78 -27.76 15.59 10.46
CA HIS A 78 -26.93 16.79 10.50
C HIS A 78 -25.42 16.44 10.49
N PRO A 79 -24.54 17.25 9.87
CA PRO A 79 -23.11 16.93 9.76
C PRO A 79 -22.35 16.76 11.08
N CYS A 80 -22.85 17.34 12.18
CA CYS A 80 -22.22 17.26 13.50
C CYS A 80 -22.66 16.05 14.33
N GLU A 81 -23.55 15.20 13.80
CA GLU A 81 -23.96 13.98 14.49
C GLU A 81 -22.81 12.98 14.55
N LYS A 82 -22.87 12.08 15.54
CA LYS A 82 -21.87 11.00 15.70
C LYS A 82 -22.07 9.84 14.71
N VAL A 83 -23.13 9.91 13.90
CA VAL A 83 -23.52 8.88 12.96
C VAL A 83 -22.85 9.14 11.62
N GLY A 84 -22.31 8.09 10.99
CA GLY A 84 -21.65 8.17 9.70
C GLY A 84 -20.10 8.16 9.77
N PRO A 85 -19.44 8.31 8.60
CA PRO A 85 -17.98 8.24 8.51
C PRO A 85 -17.30 9.47 9.14
N ASN A 86 -16.39 9.25 10.09
CA ASN A 86 -15.57 10.30 10.70
C ASN A 86 -14.13 10.35 10.15
N LEU A 87 -13.48 11.49 10.37
CA LEU A 87 -12.10 11.76 9.96
C LEU A 87 -11.12 11.75 11.15
N ASP A 88 -11.48 11.13 12.27
CA ASP A 88 -10.61 11.12 13.47
C ASP A 88 -9.32 10.34 13.21
N TRP A 89 -9.37 9.27 12.42
CA TRP A 89 -8.18 8.54 11.96
C TRP A 89 -7.21 9.41 11.15
N LEU A 90 -7.72 10.44 10.46
CA LEU A 90 -6.94 11.37 9.65
C LEU A 90 -6.32 12.46 10.53
N LYS A 91 -7.09 12.95 11.50
CA LYS A 91 -6.63 13.98 12.45
C LYS A 91 -5.54 13.47 13.41
N ASN A 92 -5.56 12.17 13.71
CA ASN A 92 -4.65 11.52 14.65
C ASN A 92 -3.61 10.62 13.96
N LEU A 93 -3.44 10.77 12.63
CA LEU A 93 -2.45 10.03 11.84
C LEU A 93 -1.02 10.50 12.11
#